data_AF-A0A921MFV6-F1
#
_entry.id   AF-A0A921MFV6-F1
#
_cell.length_a   1.000
_cell.length_b   1.000
_cell.length_c   1.000
_cell.angle_alpha   90.00
_cell.angle_beta   90.00
_cell.angle_gamma   90.00
#
_symmetry.space_group_name_H-M   'P 1'
#
loop_
_entity.id
_entity.type
_entity.pdbx_description
1 polymer ?
#
loop_
_entity_poly.entity_id
_entity_poly.type
_entity_poly.pdbx_seq_one_letter_code
_entity_poly.pdbx_strand_id
1 'polypeptide(L)'
;MGATPKERNEHRLEAIERDGLLVIGRARTGSLVWRVVGSMLFGLLGLTALVLGADGFVAVCGVVMVICFGIILPIVNIRKHRQDHSLELTPEAFTLVRRVGRTAETVHRVSWSNVVSVGTVRFGNQPEALNIPSVVVLGASGVGRRPLVRTTFRREIRGERVTLNQPLAIGRWELVDLLTEAHRRFDPKPDTR
;
A
#
# COMPACT_ATOMS: atom_id res chain seq x y z
N MET A 1 -16.08 20.55 10.88
CA MET A 1 -14.69 20.37 11.36
C MET A 1 -14.41 18.88 11.36
N GLY A 2 -13.44 18.41 10.56
CA GLY A 2 -13.09 16.99 10.49
C GLY A 2 -11.99 16.66 11.50
N ALA A 3 -12.06 15.48 12.12
CA ALA A 3 -11.05 15.00 13.07
C ALA A 3 -9.66 15.01 12.43
N THR A 4 -8.66 15.44 13.22
CA THR A 4 -7.26 15.47 12.78
C THR A 4 -6.76 14.03 12.50
N PRO A 5 -5.75 13.84 11.63
CA PRO A 5 -5.20 12.50 11.36
C PRO A 5 -4.78 11.75 12.63
N LYS A 6 -4.30 12.48 13.64
CA LYS A 6 -3.91 11.92 14.94
C LYS A 6 -5.12 11.42 15.74
N GLU A 7 -6.15 12.24 15.90
CA GLU A 7 -7.40 11.85 16.57
C GLU A 7 -8.06 10.63 15.91
N ARG A 8 -8.03 10.57 14.57
CA ARG A 8 -8.56 9.39 13.84
C ARG A 8 -7.77 8.13 14.13
N ASN A 9 -6.45 8.23 14.28
CA ASN A 9 -5.61 7.08 14.61
C ASN A 9 -5.78 6.67 16.08
N GLU A 10 -5.90 7.61 17.01
CA GLU A 10 -6.20 7.32 18.42
C GLU A 10 -7.53 6.58 18.56
N HIS A 11 -8.60 7.10 17.94
CA HIS A 11 -9.91 6.42 17.93
C HIS A 11 -9.84 5.01 17.32
N ARG A 12 -8.99 4.80 16.31
CA ARG A 12 -8.79 3.47 15.70
C ARG A 12 -8.08 2.51 16.66
N LEU A 13 -7.08 2.99 17.40
CA LEU A 13 -6.37 2.18 18.39
C LEU A 13 -7.26 1.85 19.58
N GLU A 14 -8.08 2.79 20.04
CA GLU A 14 -9.10 2.54 21.07
C GLU A 14 -10.12 1.49 20.63
N ALA A 15 -10.52 1.50 19.35
CA ALA A 15 -11.39 0.46 18.80
C ALA A 15 -10.70 -0.92 18.81
N ILE A 16 -9.39 -0.99 18.56
CA ILE A 16 -8.63 -2.26 18.67
C ILE A 16 -8.64 -2.76 20.12
N GLU A 17 -8.49 -1.88 21.10
CA GLU A 17 -8.48 -2.27 22.52
C GLU A 17 -9.87 -2.71 23.01
N ARG A 18 -10.92 -2.01 22.57
CA ARG A 18 -12.29 -2.31 22.98
C ARG A 18 -12.84 -3.55 22.30
N ASP A 19 -12.66 -3.65 20.99
CA ASP A 19 -13.32 -4.67 20.15
C ASP A 19 -12.37 -5.81 19.75
N GLY A 20 -11.07 -5.68 20.05
CA GLY A 20 -10.04 -6.67 19.71
C GLY A 20 -9.66 -6.70 18.22
N LEU A 21 -10.32 -5.91 17.38
CA LEU A 21 -10.15 -5.97 15.93
C LEU A 21 -10.48 -4.63 15.26
N LEU A 22 -9.56 -4.17 14.41
CA LEU A 22 -9.81 -3.09 13.46
C LEU A 22 -9.60 -3.58 12.03
N VAL A 23 -10.65 -3.45 11.21
CA VAL A 23 -10.60 -3.82 9.79
C VAL A 23 -10.55 -2.57 8.93
N ILE A 24 -9.42 -2.37 8.26
CA ILE A 24 -9.24 -1.34 7.25
C ILE A 24 -9.51 -1.97 5.89
N GLY A 25 -10.71 -1.69 5.37
CA GLY A 25 -11.13 -2.17 4.07
C GLY A 25 -10.51 -1.39 2.89
N ARG A 26 -11.11 -1.62 1.73
CA ARG A 26 -10.71 -1.04 0.44
C ARG A 26 -10.96 0.47 0.37
N ALA A 27 -10.03 1.18 -0.29
CA ALA A 27 -10.21 2.59 -0.64
C ALA A 27 -11.50 2.85 -1.44
N ARG A 28 -12.23 3.92 -1.10
CA ARG A 28 -13.44 4.35 -1.82
C ARG A 28 -13.20 4.45 -3.33
N THR A 29 -14.17 3.98 -4.10
CA THR A 29 -14.20 3.93 -5.57
C THR A 29 -13.86 5.27 -6.22
N GLY A 30 -14.13 6.40 -5.56
CA GLY A 30 -13.84 7.74 -6.09
C GLY A 30 -12.37 7.98 -6.45
N SER A 31 -11.40 7.41 -5.72
CA SER A 31 -9.99 7.60 -6.06
C SER A 31 -9.56 6.82 -7.31
N LEU A 32 -10.22 5.69 -7.60
CA LEU A 32 -10.04 4.94 -8.84
C LEU A 32 -10.60 5.72 -10.03
N VAL A 33 -11.81 6.30 -9.89
CA VAL A 33 -12.45 7.08 -10.94
C VAL A 33 -11.58 8.25 -11.36
N TRP A 34 -11.05 9.03 -10.39
CA TRP A 34 -10.17 10.16 -10.71
C TRP A 34 -8.88 9.74 -11.42
N ARG A 35 -8.29 8.61 -11.03
CA ARG A 35 -7.07 8.08 -11.68
C ARG A 35 -7.33 7.62 -13.11
N VAL A 36 -8.45 6.95 -13.35
CA VAL A 36 -8.85 6.49 -14.69
C VAL A 36 -9.16 7.69 -15.58
N VAL A 37 -9.95 8.65 -15.08
CA VAL A 37 -10.29 9.89 -15.79
C VAL A 37 -9.02 10.69 -16.11
N GLY A 38 -8.13 10.88 -15.14
CA GLY A 38 -6.84 11.55 -15.36
C GLY A 38 -6.01 10.87 -16.44
N SER A 39 -5.86 9.54 -16.39
CA SER A 39 -5.12 8.81 -17.43
C SER A 39 -5.78 8.90 -18.81
N MET A 40 -7.12 8.88 -18.89
CA MET A 40 -7.83 9.05 -20.16
C MET A 40 -7.63 10.45 -20.75
N LEU A 41 -7.61 11.50 -19.91
CA LEU A 41 -7.33 12.87 -20.37
C LEU A 41 -5.92 12.99 -20.97
N PHE A 42 -4.91 12.36 -20.34
CA PHE A 42 -3.56 12.30 -20.91
C PHE A 42 -3.50 11.53 -22.24
N GLY A 43 -4.24 10.43 -22.35
CA GLY A 43 -4.39 9.71 -23.63
C GLY A 43 -5.04 10.59 -24.71
N LEU A 44 -6.07 11.36 -24.35
CA LEU A 44 -6.76 12.27 -25.27
C LEU A 44 -5.83 13.38 -25.79
N LEU A 45 -4.92 13.88 -24.95
CA LEU A 45 -3.90 14.85 -25.36
C LEU A 45 -2.96 14.26 -26.44
N GLY A 46 -2.55 13.01 -26.29
CA GLY A 46 -1.79 12.29 -27.31
C GLY A 46 -2.56 12.14 -28.63
N LEU A 47 -3.88 11.92 -28.55
CA LEU A 47 -4.76 11.85 -29.72
C LEU A 47 -4.88 13.22 -30.42
N THR A 48 -5.03 14.31 -29.67
CA THR A 48 -5.10 15.66 -30.26
C THR A 48 -3.82 16.05 -30.98
N ALA A 49 -2.65 15.66 -30.46
CA ALA A 49 -1.37 15.89 -31.13
C ALA A 49 -1.29 15.14 -32.48
N LEU A 50 -1.84 13.92 -32.56
CA LEU A 50 -1.93 13.16 -33.80
C LEU A 50 -2.86 13.81 -34.83
N VAL A 51 -4.04 14.27 -34.40
CA VAL A 51 -5.05 14.89 -35.28
C VAL A 51 -4.55 16.23 -35.85
N LEU A 52 -3.72 16.97 -35.12
CA LEU A 52 -3.14 18.25 -35.55
C LEU A 52 -1.98 18.12 -36.55
N GLY A 53 -1.70 16.92 -37.07
CA GLY A 53 -0.68 16.72 -38.10
C GLY A 53 0.74 16.68 -37.56
N ALA A 54 0.94 15.99 -36.44
CA ALA A 54 2.25 15.73 -35.86
C ALA A 54 3.16 14.95 -36.84
N ASP A 55 4.32 15.51 -37.20
CA ASP A 55 5.30 14.81 -38.04
C ASP A 55 5.98 13.66 -37.30
N GLY A 56 6.10 12.53 -38.00
CA GLY A 56 6.91 11.34 -37.67
C GLY A 56 7.04 11.01 -36.18
N PHE A 57 8.08 11.56 -35.54
CA PHE A 57 8.39 11.30 -34.13
C PHE A 57 7.28 11.72 -33.16
N VAL A 58 6.62 12.86 -33.42
CA VAL A 58 5.53 13.37 -32.57
C VAL A 58 4.30 12.47 -32.69
N ALA A 59 4.03 11.93 -33.88
CA ALA A 59 2.96 10.95 -34.07
C ALA A 59 3.25 9.64 -33.31
N VAL A 60 4.48 9.12 -33.37
CA VAL A 60 4.88 7.93 -32.61
C VAL A 60 4.71 8.15 -31.10
N CYS A 61 5.16 9.29 -30.57
CA CYS A 61 4.95 9.67 -29.16
C CYS A 61 3.47 9.77 -28.80
N GLY A 62 2.64 10.33 -29.68
CA GLY A 62 1.19 10.42 -29.51
C GLY A 62 0.53 9.04 -29.40
N VAL A 63 0.89 8.09 -30.29
CA VAL A 63 0.38 6.71 -30.24
C VAL A 63 0.80 6.02 -28.96
N VAL A 64 2.08 6.14 -28.55
CA VAL A 64 2.57 5.56 -27.29
C VAL A 64 1.82 6.13 -26.09
N MET A 65 1.55 7.45 -26.07
CA MET A 65 0.76 8.07 -25.01
C MET A 65 -0.68 7.53 -24.97
N VAL A 66 -1.35 7.41 -26.11
CA VAL A 66 -2.71 6.83 -26.18
C VAL A 66 -2.72 5.40 -25.66
N ILE A 67 -1.76 4.56 -26.03
CA ILE A 67 -1.70 3.16 -25.59
C ILE A 67 -1.41 3.10 -24.08
N CYS A 68 -0.37 3.79 -23.60
CA CYS A 68 0.05 3.73 -22.21
C CYS A 68 -0.99 4.34 -21.25
N PHE A 69 -1.48 5.53 -21.56
CA PHE A 69 -2.38 6.28 -20.68
C PHE A 69 -3.87 6.01 -20.96
N GLY A 70 -4.25 5.73 -22.20
CA GLY A 70 -5.63 5.43 -22.57
C GLY A 70 -6.04 3.97 -22.35
N ILE A 71 -5.08 3.02 -22.34
CA ILE A 71 -5.39 1.59 -22.28
C ILE A 71 -4.67 0.90 -21.10
N ILE A 72 -3.33 0.92 -21.07
CA ILE A 72 -2.56 0.12 -20.10
C ILE A 72 -2.80 0.59 -18.67
N LEU A 73 -2.61 1.88 -18.37
CA LEU A 73 -2.78 2.42 -17.03
C LEU A 73 -4.21 2.26 -16.48
N PRO A 74 -5.28 2.51 -17.25
CA PRO A 74 -6.65 2.19 -16.84
C PRO A 74 -6.83 0.73 -16.47
N ILE A 75 -6.37 -0.20 -17.31
CA ILE A 75 -6.48 -1.66 -17.06
C ILE A 75 -5.73 -2.03 -15.78
N VAL A 76 -4.50 -1.54 -15.59
CA VAL A 76 -3.70 -1.81 -14.39
C VAL A 76 -4.37 -1.24 -13.14
N ASN A 77 -4.89 -0.01 -13.19
CA ASN A 77 -5.61 0.61 -12.09
C ASN A 77 -6.87 -0.18 -11.72
N ILE A 78 -7.67 -0.59 -12.71
CA ILE A 78 -8.88 -1.39 -12.50
C ILE A 78 -8.51 -2.75 -11.89
N ARG A 79 -7.51 -3.46 -12.45
CA ARG A 79 -7.06 -4.76 -11.91
C ARG A 79 -6.55 -4.64 -10.48
N LYS A 80 -5.73 -3.62 -10.18
CA LYS A 80 -5.20 -3.38 -8.84
C LYS A 80 -6.32 -3.06 -7.85
N HIS A 81 -7.32 -2.28 -8.25
CA HIS A 81 -8.45 -1.96 -7.39
C HIS A 81 -9.46 -3.09 -7.26
N ARG A 82 -9.60 -3.99 -8.24
CA ARG A 82 -10.47 -5.17 -8.13
C ARG A 82 -10.02 -6.20 -7.09
N GLN A 83 -8.77 -6.13 -6.62
CA GLN A 83 -8.30 -6.99 -5.55
C GLN A 83 -8.73 -6.42 -4.21
N ASP A 84 -9.73 -7.04 -3.58
CA ASP A 84 -10.26 -6.64 -2.28
C ASP A 84 -9.25 -7.04 -1.19
N HIS A 85 -8.42 -6.08 -0.81
CA HIS A 85 -7.51 -6.23 0.32
C HIS A 85 -8.14 -5.59 1.55
N SER A 86 -8.08 -6.30 2.67
CA SER A 86 -8.35 -5.76 4.00
C SER A 86 -7.10 -5.90 4.85
N LEU A 87 -6.78 -4.84 5.59
CA LEU A 87 -5.79 -4.89 6.64
C LEU A 87 -6.53 -5.03 7.97
N GLU A 88 -6.29 -6.13 8.65
CA GLU A 88 -6.88 -6.46 9.94
C GLU A 88 -5.81 -6.27 11.01
N LEU A 89 -6.12 -5.46 12.02
CA LEU A 89 -5.23 -5.11 13.12
C LEU A 89 -5.85 -5.66 14.40
N THR A 90 -5.13 -6.50 15.11
CA THR A 90 -5.49 -7.00 16.44
C THR A 90 -4.42 -6.59 17.45
N PRO A 91 -4.67 -6.71 18.77
CA PRO A 91 -3.64 -6.47 19.78
C PRO A 91 -2.42 -7.39 19.65
N GLU A 92 -2.55 -8.54 18.98
CA GLU A 92 -1.46 -9.52 18.85
C GLU A 92 -0.70 -9.39 17.53
N ALA A 93 -1.38 -9.05 16.44
CA ALA A 93 -0.83 -9.11 15.11
C ALA A 93 -1.51 -8.14 14.13
N PHE A 94 -0.83 -7.85 13.03
CA PHE A 94 -1.48 -7.33 11.84
C PHE A 94 -1.53 -8.38 10.74
N THR A 95 -2.67 -8.44 10.05
CA THR A 95 -2.95 -9.41 9.00
C THR A 95 -3.45 -8.70 7.76
N LEU A 96 -2.74 -8.86 6.65
CA LEU A 96 -3.19 -8.47 5.33
C LEU A 96 -3.94 -9.65 4.69
N VAL A 97 -5.24 -9.49 4.50
CA VAL A 97 -6.12 -10.45 3.85
C VAL A 97 -6.42 -9.96 2.44
N ARG A 98 -6.42 -10.88 1.47
CA ARG A 98 -6.87 -10.65 0.11
C ARG A 98 -8.07 -11.54 -0.15
N ARG A 99 -9.20 -10.96 -0.51
CA ARG A 99 -10.38 -11.69 -0.98
C ARG A 99 -10.32 -11.86 -2.49
N VAL A 100 -10.42 -13.10 -2.96
CA VAL A 100 -10.50 -13.44 -4.38
C VAL A 100 -11.79 -14.21 -4.60
N GLY A 101 -12.83 -13.53 -5.08
CA GLY A 101 -14.16 -14.14 -5.20
C GLY A 101 -14.77 -14.43 -3.83
N ARG A 102 -15.00 -15.71 -3.52
CA ARG A 102 -15.57 -16.16 -2.23
C ARG A 102 -14.52 -16.59 -1.21
N THR A 103 -13.24 -16.69 -1.59
CA THR A 103 -12.17 -17.13 -0.69
C THR A 103 -11.41 -15.94 -0.12
N ALA A 104 -11.11 -16.01 1.18
CA ALA A 104 -10.23 -15.07 1.87
C ALA A 104 -8.86 -15.74 2.04
N GLU A 105 -7.83 -15.14 1.45
CA GLU A 105 -6.46 -15.61 1.53
C GLU A 105 -5.64 -14.67 2.42
N THR A 106 -4.98 -15.22 3.42
CA THR A 106 -4.04 -14.47 4.26
C THR A 106 -2.74 -14.26 3.50
N VAL A 107 -2.52 -13.03 3.04
CA VAL A 107 -1.31 -12.65 2.30
C VAL A 107 -0.13 -12.56 3.26
N HIS A 108 -0.30 -11.84 4.36
CA HIS A 108 0.71 -11.70 5.41
C HIS A 108 0.03 -11.64 6.78
N ARG A 109 0.50 -12.41 7.76
CA ARG A 109 0.17 -12.27 9.17
C ARG A 109 1.48 -12.12 9.94
N VAL A 110 1.59 -11.04 10.70
CA VAL A 110 2.78 -10.63 11.42
C VAL A 110 2.40 -10.29 12.86
N SER A 111 3.00 -11.01 13.81
CA SER A 111 2.91 -10.67 15.23
C SER A 111 3.64 -9.36 15.52
N TRP A 112 3.10 -8.52 16.40
CA TRP A 112 3.78 -7.28 16.82
C TRP A 112 5.16 -7.56 17.43
N SER A 113 5.30 -8.68 18.15
CA SER A 113 6.58 -9.17 18.69
C SER A 113 7.68 -9.38 17.65
N ASN A 114 7.30 -9.60 16.39
CA ASN A 114 8.21 -9.87 15.30
C ASN A 114 8.49 -8.61 14.47
N VAL A 115 7.85 -7.48 14.77
CA VAL A 115 8.06 -6.22 14.07
C VAL A 115 9.33 -5.57 14.60
N VAL A 116 10.28 -5.27 13.69
CA VAL A 116 11.52 -4.58 14.04
C VAL A 116 11.37 -3.09 13.83
N SER A 117 10.77 -2.69 12.71
CA SER A 117 10.52 -1.29 12.40
C SER A 117 9.40 -1.13 11.39
N VAL A 118 8.66 -0.03 11.54
CA VAL A 118 7.66 0.45 10.59
C VAL A 118 8.24 1.67 9.89
N GLY A 119 8.07 1.77 8.57
CA GLY A 119 8.54 2.92 7.82
C GLY A 119 8.03 2.93 6.40
N THR A 120 8.81 3.53 5.50
CA THR A 120 8.53 3.53 4.08
C THR A 120 9.74 3.05 3.28
N VAL A 121 9.47 2.42 2.14
CA VAL A 121 10.48 2.05 1.16
C VAL A 121 10.25 2.85 -0.11
N ARG A 122 11.36 3.32 -0.70
CA ARG A 122 11.38 3.86 -2.06
C ARG A 122 11.80 2.76 -3.02
N PHE A 123 11.06 2.61 -4.10
CA PHE A 123 11.45 1.71 -5.19
C PHE A 123 12.25 2.49 -6.23
N GLY A 124 13.55 2.20 -6.31
CA GLY A 124 14.50 2.82 -7.25
C GLY A 124 15.31 3.98 -6.65
N ASN A 125 16.34 4.41 -7.38
CA ASN A 125 17.24 5.52 -7.01
C ASN A 125 16.73 6.89 -7.50
N GLN A 126 15.46 7.00 -7.89
CA GLN A 126 14.91 8.26 -8.38
C GLN A 126 14.44 9.14 -7.21
N PRO A 127 14.75 10.46 -7.21
CA PRO A 127 14.31 11.37 -6.15
C PRO A 127 12.78 11.50 -6.08
N GLU A 128 12.07 11.26 -7.18
CA GLU A 128 10.60 11.29 -7.26
C GLU A 128 9.92 9.94 -6.92
N ALA A 129 10.70 8.93 -6.50
CA ALA A 129 10.15 7.61 -6.21
C ALA A 129 9.15 7.66 -5.05
N LEU A 130 7.97 7.08 -5.29
CA LEU A 130 6.84 7.09 -4.39
C LEU A 130 7.17 6.34 -3.08
N ASN A 131 7.01 7.00 -1.92
CA ASN A 131 7.16 6.32 -0.63
C ASN A 131 6.02 5.30 -0.44
N ILE A 132 6.39 4.03 -0.29
CA ILE A 132 5.47 2.91 -0.07
C ILE A 132 5.60 2.45 1.39
N PRO A 133 4.51 2.39 2.16
CA PRO A 133 4.55 1.86 3.52
C PRO A 133 5.15 0.46 3.57
N SER A 134 6.07 0.22 4.50
CA SER A 134 6.74 -1.06 4.65
C SER A 134 7.05 -1.37 6.12
N VAL A 135 6.90 -2.62 6.49
CA VAL A 135 7.22 -3.13 7.83
C VAL A 135 8.36 -4.14 7.70
N VAL A 136 9.40 -3.97 8.52
CA VAL A 136 10.51 -4.92 8.63
C VAL A 136 10.21 -5.85 9.80
N VAL A 137 10.23 -7.15 9.54
CA VAL A 137 9.80 -8.17 10.49
C VAL A 137 10.82 -9.30 10.57
N LEU A 138 10.96 -9.95 11.71
CA LEU A 138 11.84 -11.13 11.87
C LEU A 138 11.25 -12.37 11.18
N GLY A 139 9.92 -12.43 11.06
CA GLY A 139 9.22 -13.45 10.29
C GLY A 139 7.74 -13.13 10.09
N ALA A 140 7.24 -13.38 8.88
CA ALA A 140 5.82 -13.34 8.54
C ALA A 140 5.30 -14.75 8.20
N SER A 141 4.00 -14.94 8.41
CA SER A 141 3.26 -16.11 7.92
C SER A 141 2.30 -15.68 6.81
N GLY A 142 1.95 -16.58 5.88
CA GLY A 142 1.00 -16.29 4.78
C GLY A 142 1.53 -16.57 3.38
N VAL A 143 0.62 -16.48 2.39
CA VAL A 143 0.88 -16.86 0.98
C VAL A 143 1.84 -15.88 0.28
N GLY A 144 1.92 -14.63 0.76
CA GLY A 144 2.77 -13.59 0.19
C GLY A 144 4.23 -13.63 0.65
N ARG A 145 4.64 -14.64 1.43
CA ARG A 145 5.97 -14.72 2.05
C ARG A 145 7.08 -14.56 1.02
N ARG A 146 8.00 -13.62 1.26
CA ARG A 146 9.19 -13.42 0.44
C ARG A 146 10.44 -13.95 1.16
N PRO A 147 11.42 -14.53 0.42
CA PRO A 147 12.67 -14.98 1.02
C PRO A 147 13.43 -13.82 1.67
N LEU A 148 14.18 -14.15 2.73
CA LEU A 148 14.93 -13.23 3.59
C LEU A 148 15.77 -12.23 2.78
N VAL A 149 15.63 -10.92 3.03
CA VAL A 149 16.45 -9.90 2.35
C VAL A 149 17.69 -9.64 3.19
N ARG A 150 18.86 -10.07 2.71
CA ARG A 150 20.16 -9.79 3.34
C ARG A 150 20.63 -8.39 2.91
N THR A 151 20.63 -7.42 3.81
CA THR A 151 21.23 -6.11 3.54
C THR A 151 22.72 -6.15 3.88
N THR A 152 23.59 -6.05 2.87
CA THR A 152 25.05 -6.25 3.00
C THR A 152 25.80 -5.11 3.69
N PHE A 153 25.16 -3.95 3.93
CA PHE A 153 25.89 -2.71 4.26
C PHE A 153 25.53 -2.03 5.59
N ARG A 154 24.55 -2.52 6.34
CA ARG A 154 24.27 -2.06 7.71
C ARG A 154 23.96 -3.29 8.55
N ARG A 155 24.67 -3.40 9.69
CA ARG A 155 24.47 -4.35 10.81
C ARG A 155 23.23 -5.23 10.63
N GLU A 156 23.47 -6.53 10.44
CA GLU A 156 22.48 -7.57 10.17
C GLU A 156 21.13 -7.35 10.89
N ILE A 157 20.16 -6.81 10.15
CA ILE A 157 18.75 -7.02 10.49
C ILE A 157 18.33 -8.24 9.68
N ARG A 158 18.32 -9.42 10.32
CA ARG A 158 17.75 -10.64 9.75
C ARG A 158 16.23 -10.51 9.74
N GLY A 159 15.64 -10.09 8.62
CA GLY A 159 14.20 -9.93 8.54
C GLY A 159 13.61 -9.99 7.13
N GLU A 160 12.32 -10.33 7.07
CA GLU A 160 11.45 -10.19 5.91
C GLU A 160 10.91 -8.74 5.86
N ARG A 161 10.75 -8.18 4.65
CA ARG A 161 10.13 -6.86 4.47
C ARG A 161 8.77 -7.01 3.84
N VAL A 162 7.74 -6.66 4.59
CA VAL A 162 6.34 -6.65 4.12
C VAL A 162 6.04 -5.26 3.57
N THR A 163 5.72 -5.17 2.27
CA THR A 163 5.35 -3.91 1.62
C THR A 163 3.84 -3.78 1.49
N LEU A 164 3.28 -2.68 1.97
CA LEU A 164 1.84 -2.42 2.00
C LEU A 164 1.48 -1.43 0.89
N ASN A 165 1.42 -1.92 -0.36
CA ASN A 165 1.06 -1.12 -1.54
C ASN A 165 -0.38 -1.39 -2.02
N GLN A 166 -1.20 -1.99 -1.17
CA GLN A 166 -2.59 -2.31 -1.47
C GLN A 166 -3.47 -1.05 -1.39
N PRO A 167 -4.58 -0.97 -2.14
CA PRO A 167 -5.49 0.17 -2.09
C PRO A 167 -6.38 0.11 -0.83
N LEU A 168 -5.83 0.50 0.31
CA LEU A 168 -6.54 0.57 1.59
C LEU A 168 -7.28 1.91 1.76
N ALA A 169 -8.35 1.92 2.56
CA ALA A 169 -9.18 3.11 2.86
C ALA A 169 -8.47 4.19 3.69
N ILE A 170 -7.21 3.97 4.02
CA ILE A 170 -6.36 4.85 4.82
C ILE A 170 -5.26 5.45 3.94
N GLY A 171 -4.88 6.70 4.21
CA GLY A 171 -3.75 7.33 3.55
C GLY A 171 -2.44 6.59 3.85
N ARG A 172 -1.45 6.68 2.96
CA ARG A 172 -0.16 5.99 3.17
C ARG A 172 0.60 6.47 4.40
N TRP A 173 0.62 7.79 4.62
CA TRP A 173 1.23 8.39 5.80
C TRP A 173 0.46 8.03 7.07
N GLU A 174 -0.86 8.17 7.01
CA GLU A 174 -1.76 7.79 8.12
C GLU A 174 -1.63 6.30 8.48
N LEU A 175 -1.38 5.42 7.50
CA LEU A 175 -1.09 4.01 7.72
C LEU A 175 0.24 3.78 8.42
N VAL A 176 1.29 4.49 8.02
CA VAL A 176 2.60 4.40 8.68
C VAL A 176 2.48 4.87 10.12
N ASP A 177 1.79 5.99 10.36
CA ASP A 177 1.57 6.52 11.71
C ASP A 177 0.76 5.55 12.55
N LEU A 178 -0.34 5.01 12.00
CA LEU A 178 -1.19 4.03 12.69
C LEU A 178 -0.41 2.77 13.05
N LEU A 179 0.39 2.21 12.13
CA LEU A 179 1.19 1.02 12.37
C LEU A 179 2.33 1.29 13.35
N THR A 180 2.93 2.47 13.31
CA THR A 180 3.99 2.88 14.25
C THR A 180 3.43 2.99 15.66
N GLU A 181 2.26 3.59 15.80
CA GLU A 181 1.62 3.79 17.09
C GLU A 181 1.00 2.49 17.62
N ALA A 182 0.42 1.66 16.76
CA ALA A 182 -0.01 0.30 17.10
C ALA A 182 1.17 -0.54 17.59
N HIS A 183 2.31 -0.50 16.88
CA HIS A 183 3.52 -1.17 17.31
C HIS A 183 3.96 -0.66 18.68
N ARG A 184 4.07 0.65 18.93
CA ARG A 184 4.44 1.18 20.25
C ARG A 184 3.50 0.75 21.38
N ARG A 185 2.21 0.62 21.08
CA ARG A 185 1.15 0.34 22.06
C ARG A 185 1.00 -1.15 22.35
N PHE A 186 1.21 -2.00 21.36
CA PHE A 186 1.01 -3.44 21.41
C PHE A 186 2.30 -4.27 21.35
N ASP A 187 3.47 -3.62 21.19
CA ASP A 187 4.76 -4.29 21.29
C ASP A 187 4.87 -4.92 22.69
N PRO A 188 5.07 -6.25 22.80
CA PRO A 188 5.23 -6.90 24.08
C PRO A 188 6.43 -6.28 24.79
N LYS A 189 6.17 -5.53 25.87
CA LYS A 189 7.23 -5.06 26.75
C LYS A 189 8.01 -6.30 27.22
N PRO A 190 9.35 -6.30 27.12
CA PRO A 190 10.12 -7.40 27.66
C PRO A 190 9.75 -7.55 29.13
N ASP A 191 9.28 -8.76 29.47
CA ASP A 191 8.96 -9.13 30.84
C ASP A 191 10.27 -8.96 31.63
N THR A 192 10.39 -7.86 32.37
CA THR A 192 11.50 -7.67 33.31
C THR A 192 11.29 -8.65 34.45
N ARG A 193 11.73 -9.89 34.23
CA ARG A 193 11.99 -10.89 35.26
C ARG A 193 13.49 -11.12 35.36
#